data_AF-A0A9E7BY81-F1
#
_entry.id   AF-A0A9E7BY81-F1
#
_cell.length_a   1.000
_cell.length_b   1.000
_cell.length_c   1.000
_cell.angle_alpha   90.00
_cell.angle_beta   90.00
_cell.angle_gamma   90.00
#
_symmetry.space_group_name_H-M   'P 1'
#
loop_
_entity.id
_entity.type
_entity.pdbx_description
1 polymer ?
#
loop_
_entity_poly.entity_id
_entity_poly.type
_entity_poly.pdbx_seq_one_letter_code
_entity_poly.pdbx_strand_id
1 'polypeptide(L)'
;MTKVYRASVSGTPTLVLAERWQIAEKLHAVAERFSDGREKPRFRDLIDLQPLDTFNPDLSAVREACDRVFAARGQHAWPPALVVQPSWPAAYRVLADGLVFSVNDVVEAVRGVQDFVARIAAA
;
A
#
# COMPACT_ATOMS: atom_id res chain seq x y z
N MET A 1 -7.44 32.06 -22.70
CA MET A 1 -8.66 31.23 -22.54
C MET A 1 -8.38 30.18 -21.48
N THR A 2 -8.79 30.42 -20.23
CA THR A 2 -8.50 29.52 -19.10
C THR A 2 -9.72 28.66 -18.85
N LYS A 3 -9.62 27.36 -19.13
CA LYS A 3 -10.70 26.40 -18.92
C LYS A 3 -10.72 26.04 -17.43
N VAL A 4 -11.64 26.64 -16.67
CA VAL A 4 -11.89 26.29 -15.27
C VAL A 4 -12.78 25.05 -15.27
N TYR A 5 -12.24 23.90 -14.89
CA TYR A 5 -13.04 22.72 -14.57
C TYR A 5 -13.55 22.86 -13.13
N ARG A 6 -14.84 23.17 -12.97
CA ARG A 6 -15.55 22.92 -11.70
C ARG A 6 -16.10 21.50 -11.74
N ALA A 7 -15.49 20.59 -11.01
CA ALA A 7 -16.19 19.41 -10.55
C ALA A 7 -16.92 19.78 -9.26
N SER A 8 -18.25 19.94 -9.29
CA SER A 8 -19.01 19.92 -8.03
C SER A 8 -19.16 18.48 -7.59
N VAL A 9 -18.32 18.03 -6.66
CA VAL A 9 -18.54 16.76 -5.97
C VAL A 9 -19.67 16.98 -4.98
N SER A 10 -20.89 16.63 -5.38
CA SER A 10 -22.05 16.51 -4.51
C SER A 10 -21.90 15.22 -3.69
N GLY A 11 -21.34 15.33 -2.48
CA GLY A 11 -21.18 14.20 -1.58
C GLY A 11 -21.39 14.60 -0.12
N THR A 12 -21.99 13.70 0.67
CA THR A 12 -22.05 13.83 2.13
C THR A 12 -20.64 13.73 2.70
N PRO A 13 -20.19 14.68 3.55
CA PRO A 13 -18.89 14.58 4.22
C PRO A 13 -18.80 13.24 4.98
N THR A 14 -17.79 12.45 4.65
CA THR A 14 -17.54 11.15 5.27
C THR A 14 -16.22 11.22 6.01
N LEU A 15 -16.22 10.83 7.28
CA LEU A 15 -14.99 10.70 8.07
C LEU A 15 -14.23 9.46 7.58
N VAL A 16 -12.99 9.68 7.16
CA VAL A 16 -12.08 8.62 6.72
C VAL A 16 -10.84 8.59 7.60
N LEU A 17 -10.22 7.42 7.70
CA LEU A 17 -8.92 7.29 8.36
C LEU A 17 -7.88 8.11 7.58
N ALA A 18 -7.02 8.86 8.27
CA ALA A 18 -5.99 9.66 7.60
C ALA A 18 -5.04 8.77 6.79
N GLU A 19 -4.61 9.27 5.63
CA GLU A 19 -3.81 8.54 4.63
C GLU A 19 -2.58 7.84 5.22
N ARG A 20 -1.80 8.53 6.07
CA ARG A 20 -0.61 7.97 6.74
C ARG A 20 -0.89 6.67 7.49
N TRP A 21 -2.06 6.56 8.11
CA TRP A 21 -2.46 5.37 8.86
C TRP A 21 -2.93 4.26 7.92
N GLN A 22 -3.62 4.61 6.83
CA GLN A 22 -3.98 3.63 5.80
C GLN A 22 -2.73 2.99 5.18
N ILE A 23 -1.71 3.80 4.85
CA ILE A 23 -0.43 3.32 4.31
C ILE A 23 0.27 2.41 5.32
N ALA A 24 0.43 2.85 6.57
CA ALA A 24 1.10 2.07 7.61
C ALA A 24 0.43 0.71 7.86
N GLU A 25 -0.91 0.69 7.92
CA GLU A 25 -1.69 -0.54 8.11
C GLU A 25 -1.56 -1.51 6.92
N LYS A 26 -1.60 -0.99 5.69
CA LYS A 26 -1.41 -1.79 4.47
C LYS A 26 0.00 -2.36 4.38
N LEU A 27 1.03 -1.55 4.65
CA LEU A 27 2.43 -1.98 4.64
C LEU A 27 2.69 -3.09 5.66
N HIS A 28 2.16 -2.95 6.88
CA HIS A 28 2.23 -4.01 7.89
C HIS A 28 1.49 -5.28 7.42
N ALA A 29 0.28 -5.14 6.86
CA ALA A 29 -0.52 -6.28 6.43
C ALA A 29 0.11 -7.08 5.28
N VAL A 30 0.72 -6.40 4.29
CA VAL A 30 1.35 -7.06 3.14
C VAL A 30 2.69 -7.73 3.48
N ALA A 31 3.39 -7.19 4.47
CA ALA A 31 4.63 -7.75 5.01
C ALA A 31 4.42 -8.93 5.97
N GLU A 32 3.21 -9.13 6.51
CA GLU A 32 2.88 -10.18 7.47
C GLU A 32 3.22 -11.58 6.93
N ARG A 33 3.90 -12.39 7.73
CA ARG A 33 4.24 -13.79 7.43
C ARG A 33 3.80 -14.70 8.58
N PHE A 34 3.34 -15.89 8.22
CA PHE A 34 2.90 -16.90 9.19
C PHE A 34 3.87 -18.08 9.20
N SER A 35 4.29 -18.50 10.38
CA SER A 35 5.22 -19.63 10.56
C SER A 35 4.61 -20.98 10.20
N ASP A 36 3.28 -21.07 10.14
CA ASP A 36 2.51 -22.26 9.74
C ASP A 36 2.40 -22.41 8.20
N GLY A 37 3.04 -21.53 7.42
CA GLY A 37 3.02 -21.55 5.96
C GLY A 37 1.72 -21.03 5.35
N ARG A 38 0.79 -20.52 6.15
CA ARG A 38 -0.46 -19.95 5.66
C ARG A 38 -0.20 -18.68 4.86
N GLU A 39 -0.84 -18.60 3.71
CA GLU A 39 -0.83 -17.42 2.86
C GLU A 39 -2.16 -16.65 3.00
N LYS A 40 -2.07 -15.32 3.11
CA LYS A 40 -3.24 -14.44 2.98
C LYS A 40 -3.18 -13.75 1.63
N PRO A 41 -4.32 -13.41 1.02
CA PRO A 41 -4.34 -12.77 -0.29
C PRO A 41 -4.08 -11.26 -0.17
N ARG A 42 -2.95 -10.92 0.47
CA ARG A 42 -2.46 -9.55 0.75
C ARG A 42 -1.83 -8.89 -0.47
N PHE A 43 -1.75 -9.59 -1.60
CA PHE A 43 -1.46 -8.98 -2.90
C PHE A 43 -2.41 -7.82 -3.24
N ARG A 44 -3.61 -7.77 -2.65
CA ARG A 44 -4.55 -6.64 -2.78
C ARG A 44 -4.00 -5.35 -2.18
N ASP A 45 -3.26 -5.44 -1.08
CA ASP A 45 -2.64 -4.27 -0.45
C ASP A 45 -1.57 -3.66 -1.38
N LEU A 46 -0.92 -4.44 -2.25
CA LEU A 46 -0.02 -3.91 -3.29
C LEU A 46 -0.76 -3.06 -4.33
N ILE A 47 -1.99 -3.43 -4.71
CA ILE A 47 -2.83 -2.60 -5.60
C ILE A 47 -3.17 -1.28 -4.92
N ASP A 48 -3.55 -1.33 -3.65
CA ASP A 48 -3.96 -0.13 -2.91
C ASP A 48 -2.79 0.82 -2.60
N LEU A 49 -1.57 0.30 -2.40
CA LEU A 49 -0.40 1.11 -2.06
C LEU A 49 0.16 1.90 -3.23
N GLN A 50 0.01 1.41 -4.47
CA GLN A 50 0.48 2.11 -5.68
C GLN A 50 -0.15 3.51 -5.88
N PRO A 51 -1.49 3.70 -5.82
CA PRO A 51 -2.09 5.02 -5.94
C PRO A 51 -1.77 5.90 -4.72
N LEU A 52 -1.69 5.31 -3.51
CA LEU A 52 -1.32 6.06 -2.30
C LEU A 52 0.09 6.66 -2.39
N ASP A 53 1.03 5.94 -3.00
CA ASP A 53 2.36 6.49 -3.30
C ASP A 53 2.30 7.62 -4.35
N THR A 54 1.48 7.44 -5.39
CA THR A 54 1.31 8.42 -6.48
C THR A 54 0.72 9.76 -5.99
N PHE A 55 -0.03 9.76 -4.89
CA PHE A 55 -0.55 10.99 -4.27
C PHE A 55 0.49 11.81 -3.52
N ASN A 56 1.75 11.35 -3.50
CA ASN A 56 2.89 12.03 -2.89
C ASN A 56 2.60 12.42 -1.43
N PRO A 57 2.37 11.42 -0.55
CA PRO A 57 2.02 11.66 0.85
C PRO A 57 3.20 12.28 1.61
N ASP A 58 2.90 12.89 2.76
CA ASP A 58 3.93 13.36 3.70
C ASP A 58 4.70 12.15 4.27
N LEU A 59 5.89 11.90 3.72
CA LEU A 59 6.69 10.73 4.05
C LEU A 59 7.13 10.69 5.52
N SER A 60 7.42 11.83 6.15
CA SER A 60 7.81 11.86 7.57
C SER A 60 6.61 11.54 8.46
N ALA A 61 5.41 12.01 8.11
CA ALA A 61 4.17 11.62 8.82
C ALA A 61 3.80 10.14 8.60
N VAL A 62 4.03 9.61 7.41
CA VAL A 62 3.86 8.17 7.12
C VAL A 62 4.88 7.34 7.90
N ARG A 63 6.14 7.80 8.00
CA ARG A 63 7.19 7.15 8.78
C ARG A 63 6.79 7.02 10.25
N GLU A 64 6.36 8.12 10.86
CA GLU A 64 5.88 8.13 12.25
C GLU A 64 4.67 7.19 12.44
N ALA A 65 3.75 7.11 11.47
CA ALA A 65 2.64 6.18 11.49
C ALA A 65 3.10 4.72 11.40
N CYS A 66 4.08 4.42 10.52
CA CYS A 66 4.65 3.08 10.36
C CYS A 66 5.35 2.63 11.65
N ASP A 67 6.21 3.46 12.24
CA ASP A 67 6.89 3.13 13.51
C ASP A 67 5.86 2.78 14.60
N ARG A 68 4.76 3.55 14.71
CA ARG A 68 3.68 3.28 15.67
C ARG A 68 2.91 2.00 15.38
N VAL A 69 2.47 1.76 14.15
CA VAL A 69 1.69 0.57 13.80
C VAL A 69 2.52 -0.70 13.99
N PHE A 70 3.77 -0.70 13.53
CA PHE A 70 4.66 -1.86 13.67
C PHE A 70 5.01 -2.13 15.14
N ALA A 71 5.35 -1.09 15.91
CA ALA A 71 5.62 -1.24 17.35
C ALA A 71 4.40 -1.74 18.12
N ALA A 72 3.21 -1.19 17.84
CA ALA A 72 1.98 -1.57 18.54
C ALA A 72 1.54 -3.01 18.21
N ARG A 73 1.76 -3.48 16.98
CA ARG A 73 1.41 -4.84 16.56
C ARG A 73 2.46 -5.87 17.00
N GLY A 74 3.73 -5.51 17.04
CA GLY A 74 4.81 -6.34 17.58
C GLY A 74 5.04 -7.68 16.86
N GLN A 75 4.57 -7.82 15.62
CA GLN A 75 4.65 -9.07 14.86
C GLN A 75 5.94 -9.17 14.02
N HIS A 76 6.37 -8.05 13.43
CA HIS A 76 7.60 -7.93 12.65
C HIS A 76 8.06 -6.47 12.65
N ALA A 77 9.34 -6.23 12.32
CA ALA A 77 9.96 -4.91 12.44
C ALA A 77 9.75 -4.01 11.21
N TRP A 78 9.78 -2.70 11.46
CA TRP A 78 9.94 -1.69 10.42
C TRP A 78 11.44 -1.42 10.15
N PRO A 79 11.87 -1.18 8.90
CA PRO A 79 11.11 -1.33 7.66
C PRO A 79 10.96 -2.81 7.25
N PRO A 80 9.82 -3.21 6.68
CA PRO A 80 9.62 -4.57 6.23
C PRO A 80 10.36 -4.86 4.92
N ALA A 81 10.72 -6.14 4.74
CA ALA A 81 11.05 -6.70 3.44
C ALA A 81 9.80 -7.35 2.83
N LEU A 82 9.47 -6.96 1.60
CA LEU A 82 8.33 -7.51 0.87
C LEU A 82 8.77 -8.72 0.02
N VAL A 83 8.01 -9.80 0.13
CA VAL A 83 8.26 -11.05 -0.59
C VAL A 83 6.98 -11.48 -1.32
N VAL A 84 7.06 -11.79 -2.60
CA VAL A 84 5.92 -12.36 -3.34
C VAL A 84 5.64 -13.76 -2.79
N GLN A 85 4.41 -14.00 -2.33
CA GLN A 85 4.02 -15.35 -1.92
C GLN A 85 3.59 -16.19 -3.15
N PRO A 86 3.88 -17.50 -3.16
CA PRO A 86 3.53 -18.42 -4.23
C PRO A 86 2.09 -18.32 -4.77
N SER A 87 1.08 -18.07 -3.91
CA SER A 87 -0.31 -17.97 -4.35
C SER A 87 -0.68 -16.66 -5.05
N TRP A 88 0.19 -15.65 -5.01
CA TRP A 88 -0.15 -14.28 -5.44
C TRP A 88 -0.14 -14.03 -6.96
N PRO A 89 0.82 -14.52 -7.76
CA PRO A 89 0.99 -14.04 -9.14
C PRO A 89 -0.25 -14.14 -10.03
N ALA A 90 -0.93 -15.29 -10.03
CA ALA A 90 -2.12 -15.48 -10.85
C ALA A 90 -3.29 -14.61 -10.37
N ALA A 91 -3.52 -14.56 -9.05
CA ALA A 91 -4.63 -13.81 -8.46
C ALA A 91 -4.42 -12.29 -8.54
N TYR A 92 -3.17 -11.82 -8.38
CA TYR A 92 -2.80 -10.42 -8.57
C TYR A 92 -3.07 -9.98 -10.01
N ARG A 93 -2.61 -10.75 -11.00
CA ARG A 93 -2.81 -10.43 -12.42
C ARG A 93 -4.30 -10.30 -12.77
N VAL A 94 -5.11 -11.28 -12.36
CA VAL A 94 -6.57 -11.24 -12.59
C VAL A 94 -7.20 -9.98 -11.99
N LEU A 95 -6.79 -9.60 -10.78
CA LEU A 95 -7.29 -8.39 -10.13
C LEU A 95 -6.82 -7.12 -10.83
N ALA A 96 -5.52 -7.02 -11.15
CA ALA A 96 -4.93 -5.87 -11.81
C ALA A 96 -5.54 -5.63 -13.19
N ASP A 97 -5.70 -6.69 -14.00
CA ASP A 97 -6.32 -6.62 -15.32
C ASP A 97 -7.80 -6.20 -15.21
N GLY A 98 -8.53 -6.74 -14.23
CA GLY A 98 -9.94 -6.37 -13.99
C GLY A 98 -10.14 -4.92 -13.55
N LEU A 99 -9.12 -4.31 -12.92
CA LEU A 99 -9.10 -2.89 -12.54
C LEU A 99 -8.41 -2.00 -13.57
N VAL A 100 -7.89 -2.58 -14.66
CA VAL A 100 -7.11 -1.88 -15.69
C VAL A 100 -5.89 -1.15 -15.09
N PHE A 101 -5.24 -1.78 -14.12
CA PHE A 101 -4.01 -1.27 -13.52
C PHE A 101 -2.83 -1.41 -14.49
N SER A 102 -1.93 -0.43 -14.51
CA SER A 102 -0.76 -0.44 -15.38
C SER A 102 0.27 -1.50 -14.99
N VAL A 103 0.45 -1.75 -13.69
CA VAL A 103 1.37 -2.77 -13.16
C VAL A 103 0.59 -4.03 -12.84
N ASN A 104 0.56 -4.98 -13.79
CA ASN A 104 -0.13 -6.27 -13.64
C ASN A 104 0.80 -7.45 -13.34
N ASP A 105 2.10 -7.20 -13.20
CA ASP A 105 3.06 -8.15 -12.65
C ASP A 105 3.29 -7.91 -11.15
N VAL A 106 3.12 -8.96 -10.33
CA VAL A 106 3.22 -8.85 -8.87
C VAL A 106 4.66 -8.60 -8.40
N VAL A 107 5.67 -9.05 -9.15
CA VAL A 107 7.08 -8.83 -8.79
C VAL A 107 7.41 -7.36 -9.02
N GLU A 108 6.94 -6.77 -10.11
CA GLU A 108 7.05 -5.34 -10.37
C GLU A 108 6.32 -4.52 -9.30
N ALA A 109 5.09 -4.91 -8.93
CA ALA A 109 4.34 -4.23 -7.88
C ALA A 109 5.07 -4.28 -6.52
N VAL A 110 5.63 -5.43 -6.14
CA VAL A 110 6.43 -5.56 -4.92
C VAL A 110 7.67 -4.67 -4.96
N ARG A 111 8.37 -4.58 -6.11
CA ARG A 111 9.52 -3.67 -6.25
C ARG A 111 9.13 -2.22 -6.05
N GLY A 112 8.08 -1.75 -6.72
CA GLY A 112 7.59 -0.38 -6.58
C GLY A 112 7.19 -0.04 -5.13
N VAL A 113 6.48 -0.95 -4.46
CA VAL A 113 6.12 -0.75 -3.04
C VAL A 113 7.35 -0.84 -2.13
N GLN A 114 8.35 -1.68 -2.43
CA GLN A 114 9.59 -1.74 -1.67
C GLN A 114 10.40 -0.44 -1.81
N ASP A 115 10.41 0.19 -2.99
CA ASP A 115 11.01 1.51 -3.21
C ASP A 115 10.26 2.62 -2.45
N PHE A 116 8.94 2.49 -2.33
CA PHE A 116 8.13 3.36 -1.48
C PHE A 116 8.49 3.20 0.02
N VAL A 117 8.61 1.96 0.50
CA VAL A 117 9.10 1.67 1.86
C VAL A 117 10.48 2.30 2.10
N ALA A 118 11.39 2.20 1.14
CA ALA A 118 12.72 2.79 1.26
C ALA A 118 12.68 4.32 1.36
N ARG A 119 11.83 4.99 0.58
CA ARG A 119 11.61 6.45 0.66
C ARG A 119 11.03 6.87 2.01
N ILE A 120 10.04 6.14 2.54
CA ILE A 120 9.48 6.41 3.87
C ILE A 120 10.54 6.20 4.95
N ALA A 121 11.37 5.16 4.83
CA ALA A 121 12.41 4.86 5.82
C ALA A 121 13.52 5.93 5.86
N ALA A 122 13.72 6.67 4.77
CA ALA A 122 14.70 7.75 4.67
C ALA A 122 14.16 9.13 5.07
N ALA A 123 12.86 9.25 5.38
CA ALA A 123 12.17 10.50 5.72
C ALA A 123 12.15 10.82 7.23
#